data_AF-A0A6B3E501-F1
#
_entry.id   AF-A0A6B3E501-F1
#
_cell.length_a   1.000
_cell.length_b   1.000
_cell.length_c   1.000
_cell.angle_alpha   90.00
_cell.angle_beta   90.00
_cell.angle_gamma   90.00
#
_symmetry.space_group_name_H-M   'P 1'
#
loop_
_entity.id
_entity.type
_entity.pdbx_description
1 polymer ?
#
loop_
_entity_poly.entity_id
_entity_poly.type
_entity_poly.pdbx_seq_one_letter_code
_entity_poly.pdbx_strand_id
1 'polypeptide(L)'
;MIPAHYAAVANWFQTRDRGGSRVSYSRKEIFARWGHRCCYCDGPAEHLDHVQPVSRGGVDEPRNLVPACSACNLSKADHTLAEWAASF
;
A
#
# COMPACT_ATOMS: atom_id res chain seq x y z
N MET A 1 18.06 -2.56 2.07
CA MET A 1 17.99 -1.80 0.79
C MET A 1 16.57 -1.29 0.69
N ILE A 2 16.36 0.02 0.87
CA ILE A 2 15.01 0.63 0.88
C ILE A 2 14.32 0.27 -0.44
N PRO A 3 13.08 -0.26 -0.45
CA PRO A 3 12.35 -0.48 -1.69
C PRO A 3 12.26 0.86 -2.43
N ALA A 4 12.65 0.89 -3.70
CA ALA A 4 12.90 2.09 -4.48
C ALA A 4 11.76 3.14 -4.40
N HIS A 5 10.55 2.75 -4.03
CA HIS A 5 9.36 3.59 -4.01
C HIS A 5 8.75 3.90 -2.64
N TYR A 6 9.35 3.45 -1.52
CA TYR A 6 8.83 3.70 -0.16
C TYR A 6 8.37 5.14 0.07
N ALA A 7 9.25 6.12 -0.19
CA ALA A 7 8.98 7.53 0.05
C ALA A 7 7.85 8.06 -0.85
N ALA A 8 7.76 7.53 -2.08
CA ALA A 8 6.69 7.87 -3.01
C ALA A 8 5.33 7.33 -2.52
N VAL A 9 5.28 6.11 -1.96
CA VAL A 9 4.06 5.55 -1.37
C VAL A 9 3.63 6.36 -0.14
N ALA A 10 4.57 6.70 0.74
CA ALA A 10 4.29 7.49 1.93
C ALA A 10 3.70 8.86 1.57
N ASN A 11 4.30 9.55 0.59
CA ASN A 11 3.79 10.82 0.09
C ASN A 11 2.42 10.68 -0.60
N TRP A 12 2.23 9.62 -1.40
CA TRP A 12 0.95 9.32 -2.04
C TRP A 12 -0.18 9.11 -1.01
N PHE A 13 0.12 8.39 0.08
CA PHE A 13 -0.85 8.10 1.15
C PHE A 13 -1.23 9.38 1.89
N GLN A 14 -0.24 10.18 2.32
CA GLN A 14 -0.47 11.43 3.06
C GLN A 14 -1.25 12.47 2.26
N THR A 15 -1.01 12.58 0.95
CA THR A 15 -1.69 13.58 0.10
C THR A 15 -3.11 13.20 -0.29
N ARG A 16 -3.51 11.94 -0.08
CA ARG A 16 -4.83 11.40 -0.45
C ARG A 16 -5.72 11.07 0.74
N ASP A 17 -5.22 11.21 1.96
CA ASP A 17 -6.03 11.06 3.18
C ASP A 17 -6.90 12.30 3.41
N ARG A 18 -8.11 12.26 2.83
CA ARG A 18 -9.20 13.18 3.19
C ARG A 18 -10.30 12.31 3.77
N GLY A 19 -10.55 12.45 5.07
CA GLY A 19 -11.51 11.62 5.81
C GLY A 19 -12.88 11.53 5.12
N GLY A 20 -13.46 10.33 5.09
CA GLY A 20 -14.73 10.05 4.42
C GLY A 20 -15.22 8.62 4.67
N SER A 21 -16.52 8.38 4.46
CA SER A 21 -17.23 7.12 4.69
C SER A 21 -16.69 5.94 3.88
N ARG A 22 -16.94 4.69 4.31
CA ARG A 22 -16.61 3.46 3.57
C ARG A 22 -17.03 3.55 2.09
N VAL A 23 -16.05 3.72 1.21
CA VAL A 23 -16.25 3.76 -0.25
C VAL A 23 -16.05 2.35 -0.81
N SER A 24 -17.02 1.85 -1.58
CA SER A 24 -16.84 0.62 -2.35
C SER A 24 -15.68 0.76 -3.35
N TYR A 25 -14.89 -0.28 -3.56
CA TYR A 25 -13.78 -0.27 -4.50
C TYR A 25 -13.71 -1.54 -5.33
N SER A 26 -13.23 -1.40 -6.57
CA SER A 26 -12.88 -2.53 -7.42
C SER A 26 -11.39 -2.80 -7.33
N ARG A 27 -11.03 -4.03 -6.95
CA ARG A 27 -9.65 -4.50 -6.98
C ARG A 27 -9.02 -4.33 -8.37
N LYS A 28 -9.79 -4.59 -9.43
CA LYS A 28 -9.33 -4.44 -10.82
C LYS A 28 -8.94 -2.99 -11.14
N GLU A 29 -9.73 -2.02 -10.67
CA GLU A 29 -9.46 -0.59 -10.88
C GLU A 29 -8.22 -0.12 -10.11
N ILE A 30 -8.02 -0.61 -8.88
CA ILE A 30 -6.80 -0.31 -8.13
C ILE A 30 -5.59 -0.87 -8.88
N PHE A 31 -5.61 -2.13 -9.30
CA PHE A 31 -4.51 -2.72 -10.06
C PHE A 31 -4.22 -1.97 -11.37
N ALA A 32 -5.26 -1.60 -12.13
CA ALA A 32 -5.13 -0.86 -13.37
C ALA A 32 -4.46 0.52 -13.18
N ARG A 33 -4.81 1.24 -12.11
CA ARG A 33 -4.21 2.55 -11.77
C ARG A 33 -2.70 2.50 -11.59
N TRP A 34 -2.21 1.37 -11.09
CA TRP A 34 -0.80 1.13 -10.82
C TRP A 34 -0.12 0.30 -11.92
N GLY A 35 -0.79 0.12 -13.07
CA GLY A 35 -0.23 -0.65 -14.19
C GLY A 35 0.06 -2.11 -13.85
N HIS A 36 -0.68 -2.70 -12.91
CA HIS A 36 -0.48 -4.05 -12.39
C HIS A 36 0.91 -4.27 -11.73
N ARG A 37 1.56 -3.20 -11.29
CA ARG A 37 2.86 -3.24 -10.61
C ARG A 37 2.73 -3.09 -9.11
N CYS A 38 3.64 -3.74 -8.40
CA CYS A 38 3.83 -3.62 -6.98
C CYS A 38 4.25 -2.18 -6.67
N CYS A 39 3.49 -1.54 -5.80
CA CYS A 39 3.72 -0.19 -5.31
C CYS A 39 5.10 0.00 -4.66
N TYR A 40 5.67 -1.09 -4.13
CA TYR A 40 6.92 -1.05 -3.36
C TYR A 40 8.17 -1.33 -4.19
N CYS A 41 8.09 -2.19 -5.21
CA CYS A 41 9.27 -2.70 -5.94
C CYS A 41 9.11 -2.76 -7.47
N ASP A 42 7.98 -2.29 -8.02
CA ASP A 42 7.62 -2.32 -9.45
C ASP A 42 7.49 -3.69 -10.12
N GLY A 43 7.74 -4.77 -9.39
CA GLY A 43 7.48 -6.13 -9.83
C GLY A 43 5.98 -6.41 -10.06
N PRO A 44 5.60 -7.59 -10.52
CA PRO A 44 4.19 -7.95 -10.70
C PRO A 44 3.41 -7.89 -9.38
N ALA A 45 2.26 -7.21 -9.36
CA ALA A 45 1.40 -7.19 -8.20
C ALA A 45 0.47 -8.42 -8.16
N GLU A 46 0.19 -8.89 -6.95
CA GLU A 46 -0.62 -10.09 -6.70
C GLU A 46 -1.66 -9.86 -5.61
N HIS A 47 -1.48 -8.87 -4.73
CA HIS A 47 -2.32 -8.59 -3.57
C HIS A 47 -2.69 -7.12 -3.48
N LEU A 48 -3.71 -6.81 -2.69
CA LEU A 48 -3.93 -5.46 -2.19
C LEU A 48 -3.37 -5.42 -0.78
N ASP A 49 -2.60 -4.39 -0.48
CA ASP A 49 -2.02 -4.13 0.84
C ASP A 49 -2.55 -2.81 1.38
N HIS A 50 -2.75 -2.76 2.69
CA HIS A 50 -3.10 -1.54 3.41
C HIS A 50 -1.82 -0.78 3.77
N VAL A 51 -1.62 0.41 3.22
CA VAL A 51 -0.43 1.23 3.47
C VAL A 51 -0.27 1.51 4.98
N GLN A 52 -1.34 1.96 5.63
CA GLN A 52 -1.52 1.89 7.08
C GLN A 52 -2.28 0.59 7.41
N PRO A 53 -1.67 -0.39 8.10
CA PRO A 53 -2.34 -1.62 8.47
C PRO A 53 -3.62 -1.38 9.28
N VAL A 54 -4.66 -2.19 9.06
CA VAL A 54 -5.92 -2.08 9.82
C VAL A 54 -5.69 -2.31 11.33
N SER A 55 -4.78 -3.22 11.69
CA SER A 55 -4.35 -3.45 13.07
C SER A 55 -3.69 -2.23 13.73
N ARG A 56 -3.21 -1.28 12.94
CA ARG A 56 -2.60 -0.02 13.37
C ARG A 56 -3.50 1.20 13.10
N GLY A 57 -4.80 0.99 12.99
CA GLY A 57 -5.80 2.07 12.82
C GLY A 57 -6.00 2.52 11.37
N GLY A 58 -5.46 1.80 10.38
CA GLY A 58 -5.73 2.04 8.98
C GLY A 58 -7.15 1.68 8.58
N VAL A 59 -7.67 2.33 7.53
CA VAL A 59 -9.02 2.09 7.00
C VAL A 59 -8.99 1.15 5.79
N ASP A 60 -10.06 0.40 5.60
CA ASP A 60 -10.24 -0.43 4.40
C ASP A 60 -10.90 0.37 3.27
N GLU A 61 -10.12 1.23 2.62
CA GLU A 61 -10.59 2.16 1.59
C GLU A 61 -9.57 2.32 0.46
N PRO A 62 -9.99 2.66 -0.77
CA PRO A 62 -9.08 2.74 -1.92
C PRO A 62 -7.98 3.81 -1.82
N ARG A 63 -8.01 4.70 -0.82
CA ARG A 63 -6.91 5.63 -0.48
C ARG A 63 -5.80 4.98 0.35
N ASN A 64 -6.12 3.91 1.07
CA ASN A 64 -5.18 3.14 1.88
C ASN A 64 -4.78 1.83 1.20
N LEU A 65 -5.40 1.47 0.07
CA LEU A 65 -5.12 0.24 -0.65
C LEU A 65 -4.18 0.47 -1.82
N VAL A 66 -3.09 -0.31 -1.87
CA VAL A 66 -2.13 -0.34 -2.96
C VAL A 66 -1.89 -1.77 -3.44
N PRO A 67 -1.55 -1.99 -4.72
CA PRO A 67 -1.14 -3.31 -5.18
C PRO A 67 0.27 -3.65 -4.66
N ALA A 68 0.46 -4.88 -4.21
CA ALA A 68 1.74 -5.40 -3.72
C ALA A 68 2.01 -6.80 -4.29
N CYS A 69 3.28 -7.15 -4.51
CA CYS A 69 3.69 -8.52 -4.77
C CYS A 69 3.68 -9.34 -3.47
N SER A 70 3.66 -10.67 -3.57
CA SER A 70 3.66 -11.56 -2.40
C SER A 70 4.85 -11.31 -1.46
N ALA A 71 6.06 -11.12 -2.00
CA ALA A 71 7.27 -10.91 -1.21
C ALA A 71 7.23 -9.60 -0.39
N CYS A 72 6.88 -8.47 -1.02
CA CYS A 72 6.77 -7.19 -0.31
C CYS A 72 5.61 -7.19 0.69
N ASN A 73 4.46 -7.76 0.32
CA ASN A 73 3.30 -7.84 1.21
C ASN A 73 3.62 -8.64 2.49
N LEU A 74 4.29 -9.79 2.35
CA LEU A 74 4.71 -10.59 3.49
C LEU A 74 5.81 -9.92 4.33
N SER A 75 6.75 -9.23 3.68
CA SER A 75 7.81 -8.51 4.38
C SER A 75 7.28 -7.31 5.17
N LYS A 76 6.29 -6.59 4.63
CA LYS A 76 5.64 -5.47 5.31
C LYS A 76 4.71 -5.95 6.43
N ALA A 77 3.94 -7.00 6.19
CA ALA A 77 3.01 -7.58 7.16
C ALA A 77 2.11 -6.50 7.80
N ASP A 78 2.02 -6.48 9.13
CA ASP A 78 1.24 -5.53 9.92
C ASP A 78 2.05 -4.31 10.37
N HIS A 79 3.24 -4.10 9.80
CA HIS A 79 4.04 -2.91 10.05
C HIS A 79 3.49 -1.71 9.27
N THR A 80 3.48 -0.56 9.94
CA THR A 80 3.42 0.73 9.25
C THR A 80 4.59 0.87 8.29
N LEU A 81 4.47 1.77 7.32
CA LEU A 81 5.56 2.12 6.42
C LEU A 81 6.87 2.44 7.20
N ALA A 82 6.78 3.24 8.26
CA ALA A 82 7.94 3.61 9.07
C ALA A 82 8.57 2.41 9.80
N GLU A 83 7.75 1.55 10.42
CA GLU A 83 8.22 0.33 11.09
C GLU A 83 8.87 -0.63 10.09
N TRP A 84 8.27 -0.80 8.90
CA TRP A 84 8.82 -1.66 7.86
C TRP A 84 10.15 -1.14 7.33
N ALA A 85 10.27 0.17 7.09
CA ALA A 85 11.52 0.78 6.66
C ALA A 85 12.64 0.63 7.70
N ALA A 86 12.32 0.66 8.99
CA ALA A 86 13.27 0.45 10.09
C ALA A 86 13.70 -1.02 10.27
N SER A 87 13.06 -1.97 9.58
CA SER A 87 13.38 -3.40 9.65
C SER A 87 14.48 -3.85 8.67
N PHE A 88 15.07 -2.92 7.91
CA PHE A 88 16.09 -3.17 6.89
C PHE A 88 17.44 -2.51 7.18
#